data_AF-A0A382VJ21-F1
#
_entry.id   AF-A0A382VJ21-F1
#
_cell.length_a   1.000
_cell.length_b   1.000
_cell.length_c   1.000
_cell.angle_alpha   90.00
_cell.angle_beta   90.00
_cell.angle_gamma   90.00
#
_symmetry.space_group_name_H-M   'P 1'
#
loop_
_entity.id
_entity.type
_entity.pdbx_description
1 polymer ?
#
loop_
_entity_poly.entity_id
_entity_poly.type
_entity_poly.pdbx_seq_one_letter_code
_entity_poly.pdbx_strand_id
1 'polypeptide(L)' 'MAIEKPISQACLRNQGPILEVLKGHMKTPGKVVEIGCGTGQHAVHFARHLAHLYWQA' A
#
# COMPACT_ATOMS: atom_id res chain seq x y z
N MET A 1 19.97 12.46 -10.63
CA MET A 1 18.61 12.25 -11.16
C MET A 1 18.03 11.03 -10.47
N ALA A 2 16.84 11.11 -9.88
CA ALA A 2 16.20 9.94 -9.28
C ALA A 2 15.71 9.04 -10.42
N ILE A 3 16.08 7.77 -10.39
CA ILE A 3 15.55 6.76 -11.32
C ILE A 3 14.11 6.49 -10.90
N GLU A 4 13.16 6.64 -11.83
CA GLU A 4 11.77 6.26 -11.58
C GLU A 4 11.68 4.76 -11.31
N LYS A 5 10.94 4.38 -10.26
CA LYS A 5 10.71 2.97 -9.94
C LYS A 5 9.75 2.36 -10.97
N PRO A 6 9.96 1.10 -11.40
CA PRO A 6 9.06 0.46 -12.35
C PRO A 6 7.64 0.31 -11.79
N ILE A 7 6.63 0.47 -12.66
CA ILE A 7 5.23 0.29 -12.29
C ILE A 7 4.82 -1.17 -12.49
N SER A 8 4.19 -1.75 -11.47
CA SER A 8 3.65 -3.11 -11.54
C SER A 8 2.19 -3.09 -11.98
N GLN A 9 1.93 -3.64 -13.17
CA GLN A 9 0.55 -3.81 -13.67
C GLN A 9 -0.28 -4.75 -12.78
N ALA A 10 0.36 -5.75 -12.16
CA ALA A 10 -0.30 -6.62 -11.19
C ALA A 10 -0.75 -5.83 -9.95
N CYS A 11 0.10 -4.91 -9.46
CA CYS A 11 -0.27 -4.02 -8.37
C CYS A 11 -1.46 -3.13 -8.73
N LEU A 12 -1.49 -2.52 -9.93
CA LEU A 12 -2.62 -1.68 -10.36
C LEU A 12 -3.96 -2.41 -10.36
N ARG A 13 -3.98 -3.68 -10.81
CA ARG A 13 -5.21 -4.51 -10.80
C ARG A 13 -5.63 -4.91 -9.39
N ASN A 14 -4.66 -5.19 -8.52
CA ASN A 14 -4.93 -5.86 -7.24
C ASN A 14 -5.11 -4.88 -6.07
N GLN A 15 -4.56 -3.66 -6.16
CA GLN A 15 -4.58 -2.68 -5.06
C GLN A 15 -6.00 -2.32 -4.59
N GLY A 16 -6.97 -2.20 -5.51
CA GLY A 16 -8.37 -1.89 -5.16
C GLY A 16 -9.05 -3.02 -4.38
N PRO A 17 -9.13 -4.25 -4.94
CA PRO A 17 -9.71 -5.38 -4.23
C PRO A 17 -9.05 -5.68 -2.87
N ILE A 18 -7.72 -5.55 -2.77
CA ILE A 18 -6.99 -5.74 -1.51
C ILE A 18 -7.34 -4.63 -0.51
N LEU A 19 -7.41 -3.37 -0.95
CA LEU A 19 -7.79 -2.24 -0.10
C LEU A 19 -9.17 -2.46 0.56
N GLU A 20 -10.15 -2.98 -0.19
CA GLU A 20 -11.49 -3.22 0.35
C GLU A 20 -11.48 -4.24 1.49
N VAL A 21 -10.68 -5.31 1.35
CA VAL A 21 -10.48 -6.28 2.45
C VAL A 21 -9.77 -5.63 3.63
N LEU A 22 -8.69 -4.87 3.38
CA LEU A 22 -7.92 -4.21 4.43
C LEU A 22 -8.75 -3.19 5.21
N LYS A 23 -9.65 -2.45 4.55
CA LYS A 23 -10.60 -1.55 5.23
C LYS A 23 -11.46 -2.27 6.26
N GLY A 24 -11.79 -3.55 6.04
CA GLY A 24 -12.55 -4.38 6.97
C GLY A 24 -11.79 -4.70 8.25
N HIS A 25 -10.47 -4.91 8.15
CA HIS A 25 -9.64 -5.36 9.26
C HIS A 25 -8.89 -4.24 9.97
N MET A 26 -8.42 -3.23 9.23
CA MET A 26 -7.54 -2.18 9.74
C MET A 26 -8.34 -0.97 10.21
N LYS A 27 -9.10 -1.11 11.30
CA LYS A 27 -9.99 -0.06 11.81
C LYS A 27 -9.33 0.91 12.80
N THR A 28 -8.25 0.50 13.43
CA THR A 28 -7.58 1.27 14.49
C THR A 28 -6.33 1.96 13.96
N PRO A 29 -6.01 3.18 14.42
CA PRO A 29 -4.75 3.83 14.06
C PRO A 29 -3.53 3.00 14.44
N GLY A 30 -2.44 3.10 13.68
CA GLY A 30 -1.25 2.30 13.96
C GLY A 30 -0.16 2.39 12.91
N LYS A 31 0.83 1.51 13.03
CA LYS A 31 1.94 1.37 12.08
C LYS A 31 1.82 0.03 11.36
N VAL A 32 2.07 0.02 10.06
CA VAL A 32 2.04 -1.16 9.19
C VAL A 32 3.38 -1.26 8.46
N VAL A 33 3.95 -2.46 8.46
CA VAL A 33 5.18 -2.76 7.69
C VAL A 33 4.80 -3.69 6.53
N GLU A 34 5.15 -3.31 5.30
CA GLU A 34 5.01 -4.15 4.12
C GLU A 34 6.30 -4.94 3.89
N ILE A 35 6.22 -6.27 3.99
CA ILE A 35 7.37 -7.16 3.76
C ILE A 35 7.42 -7.54 2.29
N GLY A 36 8.57 -7.39 1.64
CA GLY A 36 8.74 -7.74 0.22
C GLY A 36 8.07 -6.74 -0.73
N CYS A 37 8.10 -5.45 -0.39
CA CYS A 37 7.33 -4.40 -1.05
C CYS A 37 7.72 -4.09 -2.51
N GLY A 38 8.89 -4.57 -2.98
CA GLY A 38 9.44 -4.20 -4.28
C GLY A 38 9.55 -2.69 -4.44
N THR A 39 8.70 -2.09 -5.27
CA THR A 39 8.68 -0.63 -5.49
C THR A 39 7.90 0.15 -4.42
N GLY A 40 7.12 -0.53 -3.57
CA GLY A 40 6.28 0.07 -2.53
C GLY A 40 4.95 0.63 -3.05
N GLN A 41 4.53 0.24 -4.27
CA GLN A 41 3.34 0.79 -4.92
C GLN A 41 2.05 0.52 -4.12
N HIS A 42 1.93 -0.66 -3.49
CA HIS A 42 0.81 -0.98 -2.60
C HIS A 42 0.77 -0.09 -1.37
N ALA A 43 1.85 0.01 -0.60
CA ALA A 43 1.92 0.93 0.54
C ALA A 43 1.54 2.37 0.18
N VAL A 44 2.01 2.90 -0.95
CA VAL A 44 1.62 4.25 -1.39
C VAL A 44 0.12 4.34 -1.68
N HIS A 45 -0.46 3.33 -2.32
CA HIS A 45 -1.91 3.28 -2.56
C HIS A 45 -2.69 3.17 -1.24
N PHE A 46 -2.30 2.26 -0.34
CA PHE A 46 -3.01 2.01 0.90
C PHE A 46 -2.89 3.16 1.90
N ALA A 47 -1.72 3.78 2.03
CA ALA A 47 -1.51 4.93 2.92
C ALA A 47 -2.44 6.10 2.58
N ARG A 48 -2.75 6.31 1.30
CA ARG A 48 -3.69 7.36 0.87
C ARG A 48 -5.13 7.08 1.26
N HIS A 49 -5.54 5.81 1.35
CA HIS A 49 -6.91 5.41 1.61
C HIS A 49 -7.16 4.96 3.06
N LEU A 50 -6.10 4.66 3.82
CA LEU A 50 -6.10 4.26 5.22
C LEU A 50 -5.21 5.23 6.01
N ALA A 51 -5.55 6.52 5.95
CA ALA A 51 -4.70 7.61 6.46
C ALA A 51 -4.47 7.60 7.99
N HIS A 52 -5.26 6.82 8.74
CA HIS A 52 -5.03 6.56 10.16
C HIS A 52 -3.88 5.57 10.42
N LEU A 53 -3.34 4.96 9.36
CA LEU A 53 -2.21 4.05 9.42
C LEU A 53 -0.96 4.71 8.83
N TYR A 54 0.17 4.51 9.49
CA TYR A 54 1.48 4.85 8.97
C TYR A 54 2.12 3.62 8.30
N TRP A 55 2.38 3.72 7.00
CA TRP A 55 2.94 2.63 6.21
C TRP A 55 4.45 2.77 6.05
N GLN A 56 5.18 1.70 6.33
CA GLN A 56 6.61 1.54 6.05
C GLN A 56 6.78 0.39 5.05
N ALA A 57 7.30 0.70 3.87
CA ALA A 57 7.60 -0.25 2.80
C ALA A 57 9.11 -0.32 2.57
#